data_AF-A0A4Q4VMH5-F1
#
_entry.id   AF-A0A4Q4VMH5-F1
#
_cell.length_a   1.000
_cell.length_b   1.000
_cell.length_c   1.000
_cell.angle_alpha   90.00
_cell.angle_beta   90.00
_cell.angle_gamma   90.00
#
_symmetry.space_group_name_H-M   'P 1'
#
loop_
_entity.id
_entity.type
_entity.pdbx_description
1 polymer ?
#
loop_
_entity_poly.entity_id
_entity_poly.type
_entity_poly.pdbx_seq_one_letter_code
_entity_poly.pdbx_strand_id
1 'polypeptide(L)'
;MSPKGSILVTGANGGLGSATVERILSQPQIANDNYGIYTVRKAETADAVKKVLRKATSVQHEHELLLLGVATLASARQATESINKRVQSGEIRPICASILNAGWQEFTTQTYTNDDFDIGADPRNKIRPYRESFASEKYRQIFPEPIDIENLAKGKWSKWSISQLN
;
A
#
# COMPACT_ATOMS: atom_id res chain seq x y z
N MET A 1 -1.16 -19.43 16.78
CA MET A 1 -0.33 -19.32 15.56
C MET A 1 -1.04 -18.36 14.63
N SER A 2 -0.37 -17.29 14.19
CA SER A 2 -0.95 -16.41 13.17
C SER A 2 -1.14 -17.20 11.87
N PRO A 3 -2.27 -17.06 11.17
CA PRO A 3 -2.50 -17.82 9.94
C PRO A 3 -1.44 -17.48 8.89
N LYS A 4 -0.85 -18.52 8.28
CA LYS A 4 0.08 -18.39 7.16
C LYS A 4 -0.65 -17.75 5.99
N GLY A 5 -0.13 -16.64 5.48
CA GLY A 5 -0.79 -15.89 4.40
C GLY A 5 0.19 -15.06 3.59
N SER A 6 -0.34 -14.13 2.80
CA SER A 6 0.45 -13.17 2.03
C SER A 6 0.35 -11.78 2.65
N ILE A 7 1.49 -11.09 2.75
CA ILE A 7 1.57 -9.69 3.18
C ILE A 7 1.81 -8.84 1.93
N LEU A 8 0.84 -7.98 1.61
CA LEU A 8 0.94 -7.02 0.50
C LEU A 8 1.47 -5.68 1.02
N VAL A 9 2.58 -5.19 0.48
CA VAL A 9 3.11 -3.84 0.81
C VAL A 9 3.17 -3.00 -0.45
N THR A 10 2.51 -1.85 -0.42
CA THR A 10 2.58 -0.89 -1.55
C THR A 10 3.74 0.09 -1.39
N GLY A 11 4.36 0.47 -2.52
CA GLY A 11 5.44 1.45 -2.50
C GLY A 11 6.69 0.94 -1.77
N ALA A 12 6.99 -0.35 -1.91
CA ALA A 12 8.04 -1.04 -1.16
C ALA A 12 9.45 -0.45 -1.42
N ASN A 13 9.66 0.26 -2.52
CA ASN A 13 10.92 0.93 -2.82
C ASN A 13 11.09 2.30 -2.14
N GLY A 14 10.03 2.88 -1.58
CA GLY A 14 10.15 4.13 -0.80
C GLY A 14 10.85 3.88 0.54
N GLY A 15 11.34 4.93 1.20
CA GLY A 15 12.06 4.80 2.47
C GLY A 15 11.31 3.97 3.51
N LEU A 16 10.07 4.37 3.84
CA LEU A 16 9.22 3.63 4.78
C LEU A 16 8.82 2.23 4.28
N GLY A 17 8.58 2.09 2.97
CA GLY A 17 8.27 0.80 2.35
C GLY A 17 9.41 -0.20 2.51
N SER A 18 10.64 0.20 2.19
CA SER A 18 11.83 -0.66 2.29
C SER A 18 12.17 -1.00 3.74
N ALA A 19 12.00 -0.05 4.67
CA ALA A 19 12.16 -0.28 6.10
C ALA A 19 11.09 -1.25 6.65
N THR A 20 9.86 -1.19 6.13
CA THR A 20 8.80 -2.14 6.46
C THR A 20 9.17 -3.56 6.02
N VAL A 21 9.67 -3.72 4.78
CA VAL A 21 10.16 -5.02 4.30
C VAL A 21 11.34 -5.50 5.15
N GLU A 22 12.28 -4.61 5.50
CA GLU A 22 13.41 -4.96 6.37
C GLU A 22 12.93 -5.43 7.75
N ARG A 23 11.91 -4.79 8.31
CA ARG A 23 11.31 -5.16 9.60
C ARG A 23 10.55 -6.48 9.54
N ILE A 24 9.95 -6.84 8.40
CA ILE A 24 9.38 -8.17 8.17
C ILE A 24 10.50 -9.21 8.16
N LEU A 25 11.56 -8.99 7.37
CA LEU A 25 12.70 -9.91 7.29
C LEU A 25 13.45 -10.05 8.62
N SER A 26 13.45 -9.02 9.47
CA SER A 26 14.06 -9.07 10.81
C SER A 26 13.26 -9.92 11.81
N GLN A 27 12.10 -10.45 11.42
CA GLN A 27 11.22 -11.26 12.26
C GLN A 27 11.03 -12.63 11.61
N PRO A 28 11.93 -13.61 11.88
CA PRO A 28 11.91 -14.91 11.20
C PRO A 28 10.55 -15.61 11.25
N GLN A 29 9.79 -15.48 12.35
CA GLN A 29 8.45 -16.03 12.44
C GLN A 29 7.50 -15.42 11.39
N ILE A 30 7.48 -14.09 11.27
CA ILE A 30 6.65 -13.39 10.27
C ILE A 30 7.15 -13.70 8.86
N ALA A 31 8.46 -13.64 8.63
CA ALA A 31 9.06 -13.86 7.33
C ALA A 31 8.85 -15.28 6.80
N ASN A 32 8.98 -16.30 7.64
CA ASN A 32 8.81 -17.71 7.25
C ASN A 32 7.32 -18.08 7.08
N ASP A 33 6.46 -17.57 7.96
CA ASP A 33 5.04 -17.92 7.93
C ASP A 33 4.28 -17.24 6.77
N ASN A 34 4.85 -16.18 6.18
CA ASN A 34 4.14 -15.38 5.18
C ASN A 34 4.90 -15.22 3.86
N TYR A 35 4.13 -15.17 2.77
CA TYR A 35 4.61 -14.82 1.43
C TYR A 35 4.57 -13.30 1.24
N GLY A 36 5.67 -12.69 0.78
CA GLY A 36 5.75 -11.25 0.56
C GLY A 36 5.32 -10.84 -0.84
N ILE A 37 4.31 -9.97 -0.96
CA ILE A 37 3.96 -9.30 -2.21
C ILE A 37 4.38 -7.83 -2.10
N TYR A 38 5.53 -7.49 -2.66
CA TYR A 38 6.12 -6.16 -2.50
C TYR A 38 5.96 -5.36 -3.78
N THR A 39 5.11 -4.34 -3.76
CA THR A 39 4.78 -3.63 -4.99
C THR A 39 5.68 -2.43 -5.24
N VAL A 40 6.05 -2.27 -6.51
CA VAL A 40 6.92 -1.20 -7.00
C VAL A 40 6.40 -0.65 -8.32
N ARG A 41 6.69 0.62 -8.61
CA ARG A 41 6.27 1.23 -9.88
C ARG A 41 7.02 0.66 -11.09
N LYS A 42 8.32 0.40 -10.91
CA LYS A 42 9.24 -0.14 -11.92
C LYS A 42 10.20 -1.08 -11.22
N ALA A 43 10.29 -2.32 -11.69
CA ALA A 43 11.13 -3.32 -11.04
C ALA A 43 12.61 -3.01 -11.28
N GLU A 44 12.96 -2.43 -12.42
CA GLU A 44 14.33 -2.16 -12.87
C GLU A 44 15.04 -1.22 -11.89
N THR A 45 14.35 -0.16 -11.47
CA THR A 45 14.87 0.92 -10.61
C THR A 45 14.51 0.74 -9.13
N ALA A 46 14.07 -0.45 -8.72
CA ALA A 46 13.65 -0.75 -7.35
C ALA A 46 14.83 -1.09 -6.41
N ASP A 47 15.90 -0.29 -6.44
CA ASP A 47 17.18 -0.65 -5.81
C ASP A 47 17.10 -0.74 -4.29
N ALA A 48 16.31 0.12 -3.64
CA ALA A 48 16.22 0.16 -2.17
C ALA A 48 15.59 -1.13 -1.63
N VAL A 49 14.45 -1.55 -2.18
CA VAL A 49 13.80 -2.80 -1.76
C VAL A 49 14.62 -4.02 -2.19
N LYS A 50 15.22 -4.01 -3.39
CA LYS A 50 16.13 -5.10 -3.83
C LYS A 50 17.30 -5.28 -2.88
N LYS A 51 17.90 -4.19 -2.37
CA LYS A 51 18.99 -4.25 -1.40
C LYS A 51 18.56 -4.96 -0.12
N VAL A 52 17.36 -4.65 0.39
CA VAL A 52 16.78 -5.28 1.58
C VAL A 52 16.50 -6.76 1.33
N LEU A 53 15.89 -7.09 0.18
CA LEU A 53 15.51 -8.46 -0.20
C LEU A 53 16.71 -9.41 -0.38
N ARG A 54 17.95 -8.91 -0.49
CA ARG A 54 19.14 -9.78 -0.41
C ARG A 54 19.22 -10.58 0.89
N LYS A 55 18.59 -10.09 1.97
CA LYS A 55 18.51 -10.79 3.26
C LYS A 55 17.45 -11.89 3.29
N ALA A 56 16.53 -11.94 2.31
CA ALA A 56 15.38 -12.84 2.32
C ALA A 56 15.80 -14.32 2.33
N THR A 57 16.86 -14.69 1.61
CA THR A 57 17.38 -16.06 1.59
C THR A 57 17.84 -16.53 2.96
N SER A 58 18.50 -15.68 3.74
CA SER A 58 19.00 -16.01 5.09
C SER A 58 17.88 -16.28 6.09
N VAL A 59 16.69 -15.77 5.83
CA VAL A 59 15.49 -15.94 6.67
C VAL A 59 14.38 -16.68 5.94
N GLN A 60 14.72 -17.48 4.91
CA GLN A 60 13.80 -18.35 4.15
C GLN A 60 12.49 -17.67 3.72
N HIS A 61 12.56 -16.39 3.36
CA HIS A 61 11.38 -15.60 3.02
C HIS A 61 11.03 -15.67 1.53
N GLU A 62 9.94 -16.36 1.21
CA GLU A 62 9.36 -16.38 -0.12
C GLU A 62 8.68 -15.05 -0.43
N HIS A 63 8.96 -14.49 -1.61
CA HIS A 63 8.42 -13.19 -1.99
C HIS A 63 8.44 -12.98 -3.51
N GLU A 64 7.76 -11.92 -3.94
CA GLU A 64 7.84 -11.38 -5.29
C GLU A 64 7.84 -9.85 -5.29
N LEU A 65 8.37 -9.29 -6.38
CA LEU A 65 8.12 -7.89 -6.75
C LEU A 65 6.98 -7.84 -7.76
N LEU A 66 5.91 -7.15 -7.41
CA LEU A 66 4.76 -6.94 -8.30
C LEU A 66 4.74 -5.50 -8.81
N LEU A 67 4.53 -5.33 -10.11
CA LEU A 67 4.37 -3.99 -10.68
C LEU A 67 3.01 -3.41 -10.29
N LEU A 68 3.01 -2.22 -9.69
CA LEU A 68 1.80 -1.47 -9.36
C LEU A 68 2.03 0.03 -9.53
N GLY A 69 1.30 0.61 -10.48
CA GLY A 69 1.13 2.05 -10.63
C GLY A 69 -0.09 2.54 -9.86
N VAL A 70 0.09 2.94 -8.59
CA VAL A 70 -1.00 3.43 -7.73
C VAL A 70 -1.71 4.69 -8.26
N ALA A 71 -1.09 5.39 -9.20
CA ALA A 71 -1.64 6.57 -9.88
C ALA A 71 -2.61 6.22 -11.02
N THR A 72 -2.89 4.95 -11.29
CA THR A 72 -3.84 4.57 -12.35
C THR A 72 -4.76 3.45 -11.87
N LEU A 73 -6.06 3.59 -12.15
CA LEU A 73 -7.04 2.59 -11.73
C LEU A 73 -6.89 1.28 -12.51
N ALA A 74 -6.49 1.37 -13.78
CA ALA A 74 -6.19 0.22 -14.61
C ALA A 74 -5.09 -0.67 -14.02
N SER A 75 -3.98 -0.09 -13.57
CA SER A 75 -2.89 -0.86 -12.95
C SER A 75 -3.32 -1.51 -11.65
N ALA A 76 -4.11 -0.81 -10.82
CA ALA A 76 -4.64 -1.37 -9.58
C ALA A 76 -5.54 -2.59 -9.86
N ARG A 77 -6.49 -2.46 -10.80
CA ARG A 77 -7.37 -3.57 -11.19
C ARG A 77 -6.59 -4.76 -11.73
N GLN A 78 -5.62 -4.54 -12.62
CA GLN A 78 -4.79 -5.61 -13.17
C GLN A 78 -3.99 -6.34 -12.09
N ALA A 79 -3.38 -5.60 -11.16
CA ALA A 79 -2.66 -6.20 -10.04
C ALA A 79 -3.61 -7.02 -9.14
N THR A 80 -4.79 -6.48 -8.82
CA THR A 80 -5.80 -7.19 -8.02
C THR A 80 -6.32 -8.43 -8.73
N GLU A 81 -6.63 -8.37 -10.02
CA GLU A 81 -7.07 -9.53 -10.81
C GLU A 81 -6.00 -10.63 -10.86
N SER A 82 -4.74 -10.24 -11.07
CA SER A 82 -3.61 -11.17 -11.03
C SER A 82 -3.49 -11.86 -9.68
N ILE A 83 -3.47 -11.08 -8.59
CA ILE A 83 -3.40 -11.62 -7.22
C ILE A 83 -4.59 -12.55 -6.93
N ASN A 84 -5.81 -12.13 -7.26
CA ASN A 84 -7.01 -12.93 -7.01
C ASN A 84 -6.97 -14.27 -7.74
N LYS A 85 -6.56 -14.28 -9.02
CA LYS A 85 -6.39 -15.52 -9.80
C LYS A 85 -5.39 -16.45 -9.14
N ARG A 86 -4.25 -15.91 -8.67
CA ARG A 86 -3.15 -16.69 -8.07
C ARG A 86 -3.48 -17.20 -6.67
N VAL A 87 -4.26 -16.44 -5.90
CA VAL A 87 -4.81 -16.91 -4.62
C VAL A 87 -5.84 -18.02 -4.87
N GLN A 88 -6.73 -17.84 -5.85
CA GLN A 88 -7.77 -18.81 -6.18
C GLN A 88 -7.20 -20.13 -6.73
N SER A 89 -6.12 -20.07 -7.51
CA SER A 89 -5.42 -21.26 -8.01
C SER A 89 -4.53 -21.94 -6.95
N GLY A 90 -4.30 -21.28 -5.81
CA GLY A 90 -3.38 -21.76 -4.77
C GLY A 90 -1.90 -21.54 -5.09
N GLU A 91 -1.58 -20.79 -6.16
CA GLU A 91 -0.20 -20.43 -6.50
C GLU A 91 0.45 -19.55 -5.43
N ILE A 92 -0.32 -18.64 -4.83
CA ILE A 92 0.11 -17.84 -3.68
C ILE A 92 -0.89 -17.98 -2.52
N ARG A 93 -0.38 -17.80 -1.30
CA ARG A 93 -1.19 -17.92 -0.08
C ARG A 93 -2.25 -16.79 -0.02
N PRO A 94 -3.40 -16.99 0.63
CA PRO A 94 -4.40 -15.94 0.81
C PRO A 94 -3.83 -14.68 1.45
N ILE A 95 -4.29 -13.50 1.05
CA ILE A 95 -3.87 -12.23 1.68
C ILE A 95 -4.34 -12.21 3.13
N CYS A 96 -3.40 -12.04 4.07
CA CYS A 96 -3.69 -11.91 5.50
C CYS A 96 -3.43 -10.48 6.02
N ALA A 97 -2.66 -9.68 5.29
CA ALA A 97 -2.41 -8.28 5.62
C ALA A 97 -2.14 -7.44 4.37
N SER A 98 -2.59 -6.18 4.39
CA SER A 98 -2.29 -5.18 3.36
C SER A 98 -1.79 -3.89 4.00
N ILE A 99 -0.63 -3.42 3.54
CA ILE A 99 0.04 -2.21 4.00
C ILE A 99 0.02 -1.20 2.85
N LEU A 100 -0.92 -0.25 2.93
CA LEU A 100 -1.13 0.82 1.94
C LEU A 100 -0.19 2.00 2.21
N ASN A 101 1.12 1.76 2.08
CA ASN A 101 2.18 2.72 2.35
C ASN A 101 2.45 3.70 1.19
N ALA A 102 2.14 3.32 -0.06
CA ALA A 102 2.43 4.18 -1.20
C ALA A 102 1.66 5.51 -1.10
N GLY A 103 2.40 6.61 -1.08
CA GLY A 103 1.85 7.96 -1.07
C GLY A 103 2.75 8.91 -1.83
N TRP A 104 2.16 9.98 -2.36
CA TRP A 104 2.86 11.05 -3.04
C TRP A 104 2.27 12.38 -2.56
N GLN A 105 3.14 13.33 -2.22
CA GLN A 105 2.73 14.66 -1.79
C GLN A 105 3.42 15.68 -2.69
N GLU A 106 2.61 16.56 -3.29
CA GLU A 106 3.09 17.68 -4.09
C GLU A 106 2.94 18.97 -3.29
N PHE A 107 3.97 19.83 -3.33
CA PHE A 107 3.98 21.08 -2.57
C PHE A 107 3.83 22.32 -3.45
N THR A 108 4.13 22.22 -4.75
CA THR A 108 4.27 23.39 -5.64
C THR A 108 3.49 23.26 -6.94
N THR A 109 3.36 22.06 -7.47
CA THR A 109 2.80 21.80 -8.80
C THR A 109 1.72 20.76 -8.67
N GLN A 110 0.60 20.96 -9.34
CA GLN A 110 -0.49 19.99 -9.35
C GLN A 110 -0.35 19.09 -10.57
N THR A 111 -0.21 17.79 -10.34
CA THR A 111 -0.15 16.78 -11.39
C THR A 111 -1.40 15.91 -11.36
N TYR A 112 -1.90 15.57 -12.54
CA TYR A 112 -3.06 14.70 -12.70
C TYR A 112 -2.62 13.34 -13.23
N THR A 113 -3.36 12.30 -12.84
CA THR A 113 -3.23 10.96 -13.40
C THR A 113 -3.72 10.94 -14.84
N ASN A 114 -3.41 9.88 -15.57
CA ASN A 114 -3.99 9.64 -16.91
C ASN A 114 -5.52 9.41 -16.86
N ASP A 115 -6.07 9.19 -15.67
CA ASP A 115 -7.50 9.04 -15.40
C ASP A 115 -8.12 10.39 -14.93
N ASP A 116 -7.42 11.51 -15.13
CA ASP A 116 -7.81 12.88 -14.75
C ASP A 116 -8.04 13.14 -13.25
N PHE A 117 -7.54 12.24 -12.38
CA PHE A 117 -7.55 12.46 -10.93
C PHE A 117 -6.33 13.25 -10.47
N ASP A 118 -6.50 14.14 -9.50
CA ASP A 118 -5.39 14.78 -8.82
C ASP A 118 -4.52 13.72 -8.10
N ILE A 119 -3.21 13.67 -8.38
CA ILE A 119 -2.29 12.70 -7.76
C ILE A 119 -2.16 12.94 -6.25
N GLY A 120 -2.18 14.19 -5.79
CA GLY A 120 -2.09 14.55 -4.38
C GLY A 120 -3.43 14.53 -3.66
N ALA A 121 -4.54 14.50 -4.41
CA ALA A 121 -5.92 14.43 -3.92
C ALA A 121 -6.21 15.36 -2.71
N ASP A 122 -5.81 16.64 -2.77
CA ASP A 122 -6.09 17.60 -1.69
C ASP A 122 -7.61 17.85 -1.60
N PRO A 123 -8.28 17.51 -0.47
CA PRO A 123 -9.73 17.70 -0.32
C PRO A 123 -10.16 19.17 -0.32
N ARG A 124 -9.23 20.11 -0.17
CA ARG A 124 -9.48 21.56 -0.26
C ARG A 124 -9.38 22.07 -1.70
N ASN A 125 -9.05 21.21 -2.65
CA ASN A 125 -8.92 21.56 -4.05
C ASN A 125 -10.29 21.84 -4.69
N LYS A 126 -10.51 23.09 -5.12
CA LYS A 126 -11.77 23.57 -5.72
C LYS A 126 -11.74 23.61 -7.24
N ILE A 127 -10.65 23.19 -7.89
CA ILE A 127 -10.41 23.52 -9.31
C ILE A 127 -11.27 22.68 -10.29
N ARG A 128 -11.80 21.51 -9.92
CA ARG A 128 -12.76 20.67 -10.70
C ARG A 128 -13.60 19.80 -9.74
N PRO A 129 -14.64 19.03 -10.14
CA PRO A 129 -15.63 18.49 -9.20
C PRO A 129 -15.09 17.27 -8.43
N TYR A 130 -14.10 17.51 -7.56
CA TYR A 130 -13.57 16.54 -6.58
C TYR A 130 -14.71 15.92 -5.76
N ARG A 131 -15.77 16.69 -5.53
CA ARG A 131 -16.94 16.29 -4.74
C ARG A 131 -17.82 15.24 -5.43
N GLU A 132 -17.81 15.17 -6.76
CA GLU A 132 -18.68 14.26 -7.53
C GLU A 132 -18.03 12.88 -7.72
N SER A 133 -16.70 12.81 -7.79
CA SER A 133 -15.94 11.56 -7.94
C SER A 133 -16.06 10.61 -6.73
N PHE A 134 -16.41 11.15 -5.56
CA PHE A 134 -16.64 10.39 -4.32
C PHE A 134 -18.12 10.40 -3.89
N ALA A 135 -19.05 10.85 -4.76
CA ALA A 135 -20.46 11.00 -4.42
C ALA A 135 -21.22 9.67 -4.28
N SER A 136 -20.62 8.52 -4.63
CA SER A 136 -21.27 7.25 -4.36
C SER A 136 -21.34 7.02 -2.84
N GLU A 137 -22.55 6.85 -2.30
CA GLU A 137 -22.81 6.66 -0.86
C GLU A 137 -21.98 5.55 -0.20
N LYS A 138 -21.46 4.62 -1.01
CA LYS A 138 -20.64 3.48 -0.58
C LYS A 138 -19.26 3.88 -0.04
N TYR A 139 -18.72 5.03 -0.41
CA TYR A 139 -17.36 5.47 -0.04
C TYR A 139 -17.37 6.85 0.62
N ARG A 140 -18.13 7.02 1.71
CA ARG A 140 -17.96 8.20 2.58
C ARG A 140 -16.53 8.23 3.12
N GLN A 141 -15.83 9.35 2.95
CA GLN A 141 -14.57 9.59 3.64
C GLN A 141 -14.80 9.44 5.15
N ILE A 142 -13.97 8.62 5.80
CA ILE A 142 -14.06 8.32 7.24
C ILE A 142 -13.86 9.58 8.09
N PHE A 143 -13.16 10.58 7.53
CA PHE A 143 -12.94 11.86 8.17
C PHE A 143 -13.49 12.97 7.28
N PRO A 144 -14.61 13.61 7.67
CA PRO A 144 -15.15 14.75 6.94
C PRO A 144 -14.34 16.04 7.14
N GLU A 145 -13.42 16.07 8.11
CA GLU A 145 -12.60 17.22 8.46
C GLU A 145 -11.10 16.94 8.23
N PRO A 146 -10.29 17.96 7.86
CA PRO A 146 -8.84 17.79 7.73
C PRO A 146 -8.24 17.39 9.08
N ILE A 147 -7.70 16.18 9.16
CA ILE A 147 -6.94 15.73 10.34
C ILE A 147 -5.62 16.53 10.38
N ASP A 148 -5.21 16.92 11.59
CA ASP A 148 -3.86 17.41 11.85
C ASP A 148 -2.83 16.30 11.57
N ILE A 149 -2.32 16.30 10.34
CA ILE A 149 -1.31 15.37 9.83
C ILE A 149 0.03 15.48 10.56
N GLU A 150 0.28 16.57 11.29
CA GLU A 150 1.55 16.81 11.97
C GLU A 150 1.71 15.87 13.18
N ASN A 151 0.63 15.62 13.91
CA ASN A 151 0.61 14.66 15.00
C ASN A 151 0.74 13.20 14.51
N LEU A 152 0.14 12.89 13.35
CA LEU A 152 0.24 11.58 12.70
C LEU A 152 1.67 11.32 12.20
N ALA A 153 2.28 12.31 11.53
CA ALA A 153 3.67 12.23 11.05
C ALA A 153 4.70 12.11 12.19
N LYS A 154 4.39 12.66 13.37
CA LYS A 154 5.20 12.53 14.60
C LYS A 154 4.95 11.22 15.36
N GLY A 155 4.19 10.29 14.80
CA GLY A 155 3.97 8.95 15.38
C GLY A 155 3.03 8.93 16.58
N LYS A 156 2.22 9.98 16.78
CA LYS A 156 1.15 9.98 17.80
C LYS A 156 -0.12 9.40 17.19
N TRP A 157 -0.27 8.08 17.30
CA TRP A 157 -1.47 7.38 16.88
C TRP A 157 -2.52 7.40 17.99
N SER A 158 -3.75 7.81 17.69
CA SER A 158 -4.87 7.67 18.63
C SER A 158 -5.21 6.19 18.85
N LYS A 159 -5.55 5.83 20.09
CA LYS A 159 -6.06 4.49 20.43
C LYS A 159 -7.51 4.38 19.96
N TRP A 160 -7.81 3.36 19.16
CA TRP A 160 -9.18 3.06 18.72
C TRP A 160 -9.73 1.82 19.41
N SER A 161 -10.98 1.93 19.84
CA SER A 161 -11.84 0.83 20.32
C SER A 161 -12.81 0.47 19.20
N ILE A 162 -12.86 -0.82 18.84
CA ILE A 162 -13.83 -1.38 17.89
C ILE A 162 -15.19 -1.45 18.60
N SER A 163 -15.96 -0.37 18.57
CA SER A 163 -17.33 -0.35 19.12
C SER A 163 -18.31 0.54 18.33
N GLN A 164 -17.96 0.93 17.10
CA GLN A 164 -18.75 1.89 16.31
C GLN A 164 -19.06 1.41 14.88
N LEU A 165 -19.08 0.09 14.64
CA LEU A 165 -19.67 -0.48 13.44
C LEU A 165 -20.87 -1.34 13.84
N ASN A 166 -22.00 -0.68 14.06
CA ASN A 166 -23.35 -1.24 13.96
C ASN A 166 -24.18 -0.27 13.12
#